data_AF-A0A398C7A7-F1
#
_entry.id   AF-A0A398C7A7-F1
#
_cell.length_a   1.000
_cell.length_b   1.000
_cell.length_c   1.000
_cell.angle_alpha   90.00
_cell.angle_beta   90.00
_cell.angle_gamma   90.00
#
_symmetry.space_group_name_H-M   'P 1'
#
loop_
_entity.id
_entity.type
_entity.pdbx_description
1 polymer ?
#
loop_
_entity_poly.entity_id
_entity_poly.type
_entity_poly.pdbx_seq_one_letter_code
_entity_poly.pdbx_strand_id
1 'polypeptide(L)'
;MKGILGLLRNTRSAKSQAEHSDSVFFSTAFANQGVDSNMLVPWEARAVEVGAKRLPASRGGKLLQALWAKDKYMAHLDNDAVRRMEQFFEFAHVQSNRDVIRQDEYGNFMVVLLTGTIAVDRIQPWGEQLRLAETRPGDILGEMSLLDSGIRFSACTTLTDCEIAVLSAEGMDDMMVKDPQLAASLVALLARKLSLRLRAVSARLSENQK
;
A
#
# COMPACT_ATOMS: atom_id res chain seq x y z
N MET A 1 -58.68 36.65 9.18
CA MET A 1 -59.35 35.33 9.02
C MET A 1 -58.87 34.70 7.72
N LYS A 2 -58.21 33.52 7.81
CA LYS A 2 -57.98 32.46 6.79
C LYS A 2 -57.18 32.87 5.52
N GLY A 3 -56.14 32.19 5.04
CA GLY A 3 -55.42 30.95 5.36
C GLY A 3 -54.26 30.81 4.34
N ILE A 4 -53.06 30.39 4.76
CA ILE A 4 -52.49 29.03 4.62
C ILE A 4 -51.68 28.81 3.32
N LEU A 5 -50.36 28.69 3.52
CA LEU A 5 -49.35 27.83 2.86
C LEU A 5 -49.34 27.73 1.31
N GLY A 6 -48.34 28.34 0.69
CA GLY A 6 -47.84 27.99 -0.63
C GLY A 6 -46.33 27.69 -0.56
N LEU A 7 -45.99 26.42 -0.38
CA LEU A 7 -44.62 25.91 -0.30
C LEU A 7 -43.80 26.27 -1.55
N LEU A 8 -42.56 26.69 -1.30
CA LEU A 8 -41.47 26.75 -2.27
C LEU A 8 -41.30 25.41 -2.99
N ARG A 9 -41.49 25.41 -4.31
CA ARG A 9 -41.06 24.33 -5.19
C ARG A 9 -40.07 24.93 -6.19
N ASN A 10 -38.81 25.02 -5.78
CA ASN A 10 -37.71 25.36 -6.68
C ASN A 10 -37.41 24.14 -7.54
N THR A 11 -38.09 24.02 -8.67
CA THR A 11 -37.72 23.11 -9.75
C THR A 11 -36.48 23.66 -10.45
N ARG A 12 -35.29 23.23 -10.02
CA ARG A 12 -34.09 23.26 -10.85
C ARG A 12 -33.59 21.85 -11.09
N SER A 13 -34.03 21.31 -12.24
CA SER A 13 -33.24 20.47 -13.14
C SER A 13 -32.29 19.48 -12.47
N ALA A 14 -32.83 18.31 -12.08
CA ALA A 14 -32.06 17.09 -12.05
C ALA A 14 -31.59 16.78 -13.47
N LYS A 15 -30.34 17.11 -13.78
CA LYS A 15 -29.66 16.68 -15.00
C LYS A 15 -28.62 15.65 -14.57
N SER A 16 -28.89 14.40 -14.95
CA SER A 16 -28.06 13.22 -14.78
C SER A 16 -26.59 13.50 -15.08
N GLN A 17 -25.75 13.52 -14.05
CA GLN A 17 -24.34 13.15 -14.20
C GLN A 17 -24.28 11.65 -13.97
N ALA A 18 -23.85 10.92 -15.00
CA ALA A 18 -23.49 9.53 -14.85
C ALA A 18 -22.35 9.46 -13.82
N GLU A 19 -22.64 8.89 -12.66
CA GLU A 19 -21.65 8.57 -11.64
C GLU A 19 -20.74 7.47 -12.23
N HIS A 20 -19.62 7.87 -12.81
CA HIS A 20 -18.46 6.98 -12.80
C HIS A 20 -18.11 6.78 -11.33
N SER A 21 -18.29 5.55 -10.87
CA SER A 21 -17.95 5.10 -9.53
C SER A 21 -16.43 5.22 -9.35
N ASP A 22 -15.95 6.39 -8.94
CA ASP A 22 -14.60 6.53 -8.38
C ASP A 22 -14.62 5.77 -7.04
N SER A 23 -14.13 4.53 -7.06
CA SER A 23 -14.03 3.71 -5.85
C SER A 23 -12.96 4.32 -4.97
N VAL A 24 -13.36 5.08 -3.96
CA VAL A 24 -12.47 5.72 -2.97
C VAL A 24 -12.31 4.84 -1.72
N PHE A 25 -12.29 3.51 -1.89
CA PHE A 25 -12.38 2.57 -0.77
C PHE A 25 -11.20 2.68 0.19
N PHE A 26 -9.98 2.62 -0.34
CA PHE A 26 -8.76 2.64 0.44
C PHE A 26 -8.42 4.07 0.90
N SER A 27 -8.71 5.08 0.09
CA SER A 27 -8.51 6.48 0.46
C SER A 27 -9.47 6.96 1.56
N THR A 28 -10.75 6.56 1.52
CA THR A 28 -11.74 6.96 2.55
C THR A 28 -11.67 6.17 3.85
N ALA A 29 -11.05 4.98 3.84
CA ALA A 29 -10.91 4.16 5.05
C ALA A 29 -10.14 4.89 6.16
N PHE A 30 -9.15 5.73 5.83
CA PHE A 30 -8.45 6.60 6.78
C PHE A 30 -9.38 7.65 7.41
N ALA A 31 -10.25 8.28 6.61
CA ALA A 31 -11.22 9.28 7.11
C ALA A 31 -12.24 8.65 8.06
N ASN A 32 -12.70 7.42 7.77
CA ASN A 32 -13.63 6.68 8.63
C ASN A 32 -13.03 6.30 9.99
N GLN A 33 -11.70 6.23 10.12
CA GLN A 33 -11.00 6.01 11.38
C GLN A 33 -10.76 7.30 12.18
N GLY A 34 -11.24 8.45 11.71
CA GLY A 34 -11.04 9.73 12.36
C GLY A 34 -9.59 10.24 12.29
N VAL A 35 -8.79 9.70 11.36
CA VAL A 35 -7.43 10.16 11.12
C VAL A 35 -7.52 11.51 10.41
N ASP A 36 -6.93 12.54 11.00
CA ASP A 36 -6.77 13.84 10.33
C ASP A 36 -5.91 13.66 9.08
N SER A 37 -6.37 14.16 7.93
CA SER A 37 -5.62 14.10 6.67
C SER A 37 -4.23 14.73 6.79
N ASN A 38 -4.03 15.66 7.72
CA ASN A 38 -2.73 16.27 8.02
C ASN A 38 -1.73 15.32 8.69
N MET A 39 -2.20 14.23 9.28
CA MET A 39 -1.34 13.20 9.91
C MET A 39 -0.89 12.12 8.93
N LEU A 40 -1.50 12.08 7.74
CA LEU A 40 -1.21 11.08 6.73
C LEU A 40 0.10 11.44 6.01
N VAL A 41 1.01 10.47 5.91
CA VAL A 41 2.26 10.57 5.16
C VAL A 41 2.11 9.79 3.85
N PRO A 42 1.78 10.49 2.74
CA PRO A 42 1.68 9.85 1.44
C PRO A 42 3.07 9.54 0.85
N TRP A 43 3.11 8.70 -0.19
CA TRP A 43 4.37 8.32 -0.82
C TRP A 43 5.12 9.54 -1.36
N GLU A 44 4.43 10.52 -1.93
CA GLU A 44 5.01 11.71 -2.53
C GLU A 44 5.81 12.53 -1.50
N ALA A 45 5.27 12.68 -0.29
CA ALA A 45 5.96 13.34 0.81
C ALA A 45 7.18 12.52 1.26
N ARG A 46 6.99 11.21 1.46
CA ARG A 46 8.07 10.30 1.85
C ARG A 46 9.19 10.23 0.81
N ALA A 47 8.87 10.24 -0.47
CA ALA A 47 9.79 10.18 -1.60
C ALA A 47 10.76 11.37 -1.58
N VAL A 48 10.25 12.57 -1.25
CA VAL A 48 11.08 13.77 -1.06
C VAL A 48 12.02 13.60 0.12
N GLU A 49 11.53 13.13 1.28
CA GLU A 49 12.35 12.94 2.48
C GLU A 49 13.51 11.95 2.28
N VAL A 50 13.26 10.85 1.57
CA VAL A 50 14.28 9.80 1.33
C VAL A 50 15.17 10.10 0.13
N GLY A 51 14.94 11.20 -0.58
CA GLY A 51 15.66 11.53 -1.81
C GLY A 51 15.45 10.50 -2.92
N ALA A 52 14.23 9.97 -3.02
CA ALA A 52 13.88 8.98 -4.03
C ALA A 52 14.06 9.55 -5.44
N LYS A 53 14.64 8.75 -6.34
CA LYS A 53 14.77 9.09 -7.76
C LYS A 53 13.83 8.21 -8.57
N ARG A 54 13.06 8.81 -9.47
CA ARG A 54 12.16 8.06 -10.34
C ARG A 54 12.93 7.01 -11.15
N LEU A 55 12.44 5.78 -11.14
CA LEU A 55 12.90 4.68 -11.97
C LEU A 55 11.94 4.55 -13.18
N PRO A 56 12.45 4.29 -14.40
CA PRO A 56 11.57 4.07 -15.56
C PRO A 56 10.66 2.87 -15.35
N ALA A 57 9.37 3.03 -15.66
CA ALA A 57 8.38 1.95 -15.54
C ALA A 57 8.77 0.69 -16.33
N SER A 58 9.42 0.86 -17.49
CA SER A 58 9.92 -0.27 -18.29
C SER A 58 11.00 -1.11 -17.59
N ARG A 59 11.77 -0.53 -16.66
CA ARG A 59 12.75 -1.25 -15.84
C ARG A 59 12.09 -1.82 -14.60
N GLY A 60 11.34 -0.99 -13.87
CA GLY A 60 10.64 -1.40 -12.66
C GLY A 60 9.65 -2.54 -12.90
N GLY A 61 8.84 -2.42 -13.96
CA GLY A 61 7.87 -3.43 -14.38
C GLY A 61 8.52 -4.77 -14.74
N LYS A 62 9.63 -4.75 -15.49
CA LYS A 62 10.40 -5.99 -15.79
C LYS A 62 10.93 -6.68 -14.53
N LEU A 63 11.43 -5.91 -13.55
CA LEU A 63 11.89 -6.46 -12.28
C LEU A 63 10.73 -7.06 -11.49
N LEU A 64 9.62 -6.33 -11.39
CA LEU A 64 8.41 -6.77 -10.71
C LEU A 64 7.86 -8.07 -11.33
N GLN A 65 7.75 -8.11 -12.65
CA GLN A 65 7.36 -9.28 -13.42
C GLN A 65 8.28 -10.47 -13.16
N ALA A 66 9.60 -10.28 -13.19
CA ALA A 66 10.56 -11.35 -12.95
C ALA A 66 10.48 -11.91 -11.53
N LEU A 67 10.19 -11.08 -10.54
CA LEU A 67 10.04 -11.49 -9.14
C LEU A 67 8.73 -12.23 -8.92
N TRP A 68 7.62 -11.69 -9.41
CA TRP A 68 6.30 -12.29 -9.23
C TRP A 68 6.10 -13.57 -10.03
N ALA A 69 6.72 -13.70 -11.21
CA ALA A 69 6.73 -14.97 -11.95
C ALA A 69 7.38 -16.13 -11.16
N LYS A 70 8.28 -15.82 -10.21
CA LYS A 70 8.95 -16.81 -9.35
C LYS A 70 8.22 -17.06 -8.03
N ASP A 71 7.31 -16.17 -7.62
CA ASP A 71 6.53 -16.35 -6.41
C ASP A 71 5.43 -17.37 -6.68
N LYS A 72 5.46 -18.52 -5.98
CA LYS A 72 4.48 -19.62 -6.13
C LYS A 72 3.02 -19.17 -5.95
N TYR A 73 2.79 -18.08 -5.23
CA TYR A 73 1.47 -17.51 -5.00
C TYR A 73 1.08 -16.53 -6.11
N MET A 74 2.03 -16.00 -6.87
CA MET A 74 1.81 -15.06 -7.97
C MET A 74 2.00 -15.66 -9.34
N ALA A 75 2.50 -16.89 -9.46
CA ALA A 75 2.64 -17.61 -10.73
C ALA A 75 1.31 -17.79 -11.48
N HIS A 76 0.16 -17.60 -10.82
CA HIS A 76 -1.17 -17.64 -11.44
C HIS A 76 -1.60 -16.29 -12.06
N LEU A 77 -0.89 -15.19 -11.73
CA LEU A 77 -1.01 -13.96 -12.50
C LEU A 77 -0.26 -14.17 -13.80
N ASP A 78 -0.97 -14.13 -14.92
CA ASP A 78 -0.30 -14.17 -16.21
C ASP A 78 0.61 -12.93 -16.38
N ASN A 79 1.55 -13.04 -17.31
CA ASN A 79 2.49 -11.96 -17.61
C ASN A 79 1.77 -10.66 -18.00
N ASP A 80 0.60 -10.78 -18.61
CA ASP A 80 -0.20 -9.65 -19.03
C ASP A 80 -0.82 -8.92 -17.83
N ALA A 81 -1.22 -9.65 -16.78
CA ALA A 81 -1.75 -9.08 -15.54
C ALA A 81 -0.70 -8.25 -14.83
N VAL A 82 0.53 -8.76 -14.71
CA VAL A 82 1.62 -7.98 -14.08
C VAL A 82 1.91 -6.74 -14.90
N ARG A 83 1.97 -6.84 -16.24
CA ARG A 83 2.15 -5.69 -17.12
C ARG A 83 1.02 -4.66 -16.98
N ARG A 84 -0.24 -5.09 -16.92
CA ARG A 84 -1.38 -4.19 -16.66
C ARG A 84 -1.29 -3.54 -15.29
N MET A 85 -0.67 -4.20 -14.32
CA MET A 85 -0.51 -3.68 -12.97
C MET A 85 0.53 -2.55 -12.91
N GLU A 86 1.54 -2.57 -13.79
CA GLU A 86 2.63 -1.57 -13.82
C GLU A 86 2.14 -0.11 -13.85
N GLN A 87 1.00 0.16 -14.49
CA GLN A 87 0.47 1.52 -14.62
C GLN A 87 -0.03 2.13 -13.29
N PHE A 88 -0.28 1.29 -12.29
CA PHE A 88 -0.76 1.70 -10.96
C PHE A 88 0.39 1.88 -9.96
N PHE A 89 1.60 1.47 -10.34
CA PHE A 89 2.78 1.56 -9.49
C PHE A 89 3.67 2.74 -9.89
N GLU A 90 4.19 3.43 -8.88
CA GLU A 90 5.38 4.25 -9.07
C GLU A 90 6.62 3.39 -8.85
N PHE A 91 7.68 3.64 -9.62
CA PHE A 91 8.95 2.98 -9.44
C PHE A 91 10.02 3.99 -9.03
N ALA A 92 10.80 3.65 -8.01
CA ALA A 92 11.79 4.54 -7.45
C ALA A 92 13.09 3.82 -7.09
N HIS A 93 14.19 4.55 -7.17
CA HIS A 93 15.48 4.21 -6.60
C HIS A 93 15.67 5.01 -5.31
N VAL A 94 16.02 4.33 -4.22
CA VAL A 94 16.30 4.90 -2.91
C VAL A 94 17.70 4.48 -2.49
N GLN A 95 18.51 5.43 -2.01
CA GLN A 95 19.87 5.13 -1.54
C GLN A 95 19.85 4.30 -0.26
N SER A 96 20.97 3.67 0.08
CA SER A 96 21.19 3.06 1.40
C SER A 96 21.00 4.07 2.54
N ASN A 97 20.63 3.57 3.72
CA ASN A 97 20.46 4.32 4.96
C ASN A 97 19.34 5.37 4.90
N ARG A 98 18.17 4.98 4.37
CA ARG A 98 16.98 5.83 4.27
C ARG A 98 15.76 5.13 4.87
N ASP A 99 15.00 5.88 5.67
CA ASP A 99 13.76 5.38 6.28
C ASP A 99 12.58 5.50 5.30
N VAL A 100 12.29 4.40 4.61
CA VAL A 100 11.19 4.32 3.63
C VAL A 100 9.84 4.28 4.33
N ILE A 101 9.76 3.64 5.49
CA ILE A 101 8.58 3.62 6.38
C ILE A 101 9.08 3.91 7.79
N ARG A 102 8.44 4.83 8.51
CA ARG A 102 8.69 5.01 9.95
C ARG A 102 7.55 4.41 10.76
N GLN A 103 7.89 3.89 11.92
CA GLN A 103 6.92 3.32 12.85
C GLN A 103 6.00 4.43 13.39
N ASP A 104 4.76 4.07 13.72
CA ASP A 104 3.76 4.92 14.38
C ASP A 104 3.29 6.14 13.56
N GLU A 105 3.69 6.23 12.29
CA GLU A 105 3.10 7.16 11.31
C GLU A 105 1.82 6.57 10.68
N TYR A 106 0.93 7.42 10.19
CA TYR A 106 -0.13 7.00 9.29
C TYR A 106 0.40 7.05 7.86
N GLY A 107 0.49 5.91 7.18
CA GLY A 107 0.94 5.86 5.79
C GLY A 107 -0.01 5.05 4.91
N ASN A 108 -0.28 5.54 3.71
CA ASN A 108 -1.29 5.01 2.79
C ASN A 108 -0.68 4.35 1.54
N PHE A 109 0.50 3.76 1.66
CA PHE A 109 1.16 3.10 0.54
C PHE A 109 1.82 1.79 0.98
N MET A 110 2.02 0.88 0.03
CA MET A 110 2.87 -0.30 0.22
C MET A 110 4.05 -0.26 -0.74
N VAL A 111 5.08 -1.01 -0.40
CA VAL A 111 6.31 -1.10 -1.18
C VAL A 111 6.62 -2.56 -1.50
N VAL A 112 6.98 -2.84 -2.74
CA VAL A 112 7.60 -4.10 -3.17
C VAL A 112 9.08 -3.84 -3.41
N LEU A 113 9.94 -4.59 -2.73
CA LEU A 113 11.38 -4.49 -2.94
C LEU A 113 11.75 -5.17 -4.27
N LEU A 114 12.33 -4.43 -5.22
CA LEU A 114 12.74 -4.98 -6.52
C LEU A 114 14.20 -5.43 -6.53
N THR A 115 15.08 -4.63 -5.92
CA THR A 115 16.51 -4.95 -5.74
C THR A 115 17.00 -4.33 -4.43
N GLY A 116 18.08 -4.89 -3.87
CA GLY A 116 18.68 -4.41 -2.61
C GLY A 116 18.16 -5.14 -1.38
N THR A 117 18.25 -4.47 -0.23
CA THR A 117 17.85 -5.02 1.08
C THR A 117 17.35 -3.90 1.99
N ILE A 118 16.19 -4.12 2.61
CA ILE A 118 15.59 -3.24 3.61
C ILE A 118 15.48 -3.99 4.94
N ALA A 119 15.97 -3.39 6.02
CA ALA A 119 15.75 -3.84 7.37
C ALA A 119 14.34 -3.47 7.84
N VAL A 120 13.69 -4.39 8.53
CA VAL A 120 12.40 -4.16 9.19
C VAL A 120 12.62 -4.26 10.69
N ASP A 121 12.50 -3.12 11.37
CA ASP A 121 12.80 -2.98 12.78
C ASP A 121 11.54 -2.52 13.54
N ARG A 122 11.33 -3.07 14.74
CA ARG A 122 10.32 -2.59 15.70
C ARG A 122 11.03 -1.89 16.83
N ILE A 123 10.70 -0.62 17.05
CA ILE A 123 11.10 0.14 18.22
C ILE A 123 10.15 -0.22 19.35
N GLN A 124 10.69 -0.82 20.41
CA GLN A 124 9.96 -1.18 21.62
C GLN A 124 9.66 0.09 22.45
N PRO A 125 8.61 0.07 23.30
CA PRO A 125 8.26 1.20 24.15
C PRO A 125 9.41 1.68 25.07
N TRP A 126 10.33 0.78 25.43
CA TRP A 126 11.52 1.09 26.25
C TRP A 126 12.75 1.53 25.43
N GLY A 127 12.62 1.73 24.12
CA GLY A 127 13.65 2.29 23.24
C GLY A 127 14.56 1.28 22.54
N GLU A 128 14.42 -0.02 22.81
CA GLU A 128 15.18 -1.06 22.12
C GLU A 128 14.70 -1.26 20.68
N GLN A 129 15.63 -1.42 19.74
CA GLN A 129 15.33 -1.78 18.35
C GLN A 129 15.43 -3.30 18.16
N LEU A 130 14.30 -3.92 17.82
CA LEU A 130 14.21 -5.34 17.51
C LEU A 130 14.12 -5.55 15.99
N ARG A 131 15.15 -6.18 15.41
CA ARG A 131 15.13 -6.62 14.01
C ARG A 131 14.11 -7.73 13.81
N LEU A 132 13.02 -7.42 13.13
CA LEU A 132 11.97 -8.38 12.79
C LEU A 132 12.34 -9.22 11.56
N ALA A 133 12.90 -8.57 10.55
CA ALA A 133 13.29 -9.21 9.29
C ALA A 133 14.30 -8.36 8.50
N GLU A 134 15.02 -9.04 7.62
CA GLU A 134 15.70 -8.41 6.48
C GLU A 134 15.01 -8.90 5.22
N THR A 135 14.61 -7.96 4.38
CA THR A 135 13.84 -8.25 3.17
C THR A 135 14.71 -8.81 2.05
N ARG A 136 14.08 -9.57 1.18
CA ARG A 136 14.63 -10.03 -0.09
C ARG A 136 13.82 -9.43 -1.25
N PRO A 137 14.41 -9.30 -2.45
CA PRO A 137 13.66 -8.94 -3.64
C PRO A 137 12.38 -9.77 -3.78
N GLY A 138 11.25 -9.09 -3.98
CA GLY A 138 9.90 -9.65 -4.03
C GLY A 138 9.11 -9.53 -2.72
N ASP A 139 9.76 -9.18 -1.61
CA ASP A 139 9.08 -8.92 -0.35
C ASP A 139 8.25 -7.63 -0.41
N ILE A 140 7.11 -7.68 0.30
CA ILE A 140 6.15 -6.59 0.42
C ILE A 140 6.22 -6.02 1.84
N LEU A 141 6.24 -4.69 1.92
CA LEU A 141 6.28 -3.90 3.13
C LEU A 141 5.13 -2.89 3.15
N GLY A 142 4.62 -2.59 4.34
CA GLY A 142 3.59 -1.57 4.52
C GLY A 142 2.20 -1.96 4.01
N GLU A 143 1.99 -3.23 3.64
CA GLU A 143 0.71 -3.73 3.14
C GLU A 143 -0.39 -3.68 4.19
N MET A 144 -0.05 -3.82 5.47
CA MET A 144 -1.02 -3.77 6.57
C MET A 144 -1.74 -2.42 6.57
N SER A 145 -0.97 -1.33 6.71
CA SER A 145 -1.51 0.04 6.74
C SER A 145 -2.22 0.45 5.45
N LEU A 146 -1.80 -0.07 4.29
CA LEU A 146 -2.55 0.16 3.06
C LEU A 146 -3.95 -0.49 3.13
N LEU A 147 -4.03 -1.73 3.63
CA LEU A 147 -5.28 -2.50 3.66
C LEU A 147 -6.22 -2.10 4.80
N ASP A 148 -5.68 -1.81 5.98
CA ASP A 148 -6.46 -1.55 7.19
C ASP A 148 -6.49 -0.07 7.58
N SER A 149 -5.80 0.81 6.85
CA SER A 149 -5.67 2.25 7.17
C SER A 149 -5.08 2.55 8.56
N GLY A 150 -4.40 1.58 9.16
CA GLY A 150 -3.80 1.69 10.48
C GLY A 150 -2.40 2.28 10.47
N ILE A 151 -1.89 2.55 11.68
CA ILE A 151 -0.53 3.04 11.89
C ILE A 151 0.52 2.04 11.40
N ARG A 152 1.68 2.56 10.99
CA ARG A 152 2.82 1.74 10.57
C ARG A 152 3.34 0.92 11.75
N PHE A 153 3.26 -0.41 11.61
CA PHE A 153 3.69 -1.34 12.65
C PHE A 153 5.22 -1.40 12.85
N SER A 154 6.02 -1.05 11.86
CA SER A 154 7.48 -1.18 11.96
C SER A 154 8.19 -0.12 11.11
N ALA A 155 9.42 0.21 11.51
CA ALA A 155 10.32 1.00 10.69
C ALA A 155 10.92 0.12 9.59
N CYS A 156 11.11 0.70 8.40
CA CYS A 156 11.75 0.05 7.26
C CYS A 156 12.87 0.95 6.71
N THR A 157 14.12 0.53 6.90
CA THR A 157 15.30 1.32 6.54
C THR A 157 16.14 0.58 5.50
N THR A 158 16.49 1.24 4.40
CA THR A 158 17.35 0.64 3.36
C THR A 158 18.73 0.32 3.92
N LEU A 159 19.20 -0.91 3.73
CA LEU A 159 20.57 -1.32 4.08
C LEU A 159 21.53 -1.15 2.89
N THR A 160 21.00 -1.26 1.68
CA THR A 160 21.72 -1.03 0.42
C THR A 160 20.97 -0.01 -0.42
N ASP A 161 21.55 0.42 -1.53
CA ASP A 161 20.74 1.04 -2.59
C ASP A 161 19.64 0.06 -3.03
N CYS A 162 18.42 0.57 -3.13
CA CYS A 162 17.22 -0.23 -3.38
C CYS A 162 16.44 0.34 -4.57
N GLU A 163 15.95 -0.55 -5.42
CA GLU A 163 14.87 -0.22 -6.35
C GLU A 163 13.57 -0.78 -5.78
N ILE A 164 12.51 0.02 -5.83
CA ILE A 164 11.23 -0.31 -5.24
C ILE A 164 10.08 0.01 -6.19
N ALA A 165 9.01 -0.77 -6.08
CA ALA A 165 7.70 -0.44 -6.66
C ALA A 165 6.77 0.00 -5.52
N VAL A 166 6.06 1.10 -5.70
CA VAL A 166 5.18 1.70 -4.70
C VAL A 166 3.76 1.72 -5.23
N LEU A 167 2.82 1.26 -4.41
CA LEU A 167 1.39 1.35 -4.68
C LEU A 167 0.75 2.17 -3.55
N SER A 168 0.17 3.32 -3.90
CA SER A 168 -0.59 4.16 -2.98
C SER A 168 -2.04 3.67 -2.85
N ALA A 169 -2.76 4.16 -1.84
CA ALA A 169 -4.19 3.95 -1.68
C ALA A 169 -4.96 4.46 -2.91
N GLU A 170 -4.57 5.61 -3.46
CA GLU A 170 -5.13 6.14 -4.71
C GLU A 170 -4.85 5.21 -5.89
N GLY A 171 -3.62 4.69 -6.04
CA GLY A 171 -3.28 3.73 -7.09
C GLY A 171 -4.07 2.42 -6.96
N MET A 172 -4.38 1.99 -5.74
CA MET A 172 -5.21 0.83 -5.47
C MET A 172 -6.69 1.08 -5.81
N ASP A 173 -7.22 2.23 -5.40
CA ASP A 173 -8.56 2.71 -5.75
C ASP A 173 -8.73 2.81 -7.27
N ASP A 174 -7.75 3.40 -7.96
CA ASP A 174 -7.70 3.47 -9.42
C ASP A 174 -7.70 2.08 -10.07
N MET A 175 -6.98 1.12 -9.49
CA MET A 175 -6.96 -0.26 -9.95
C MET A 175 -8.33 -0.92 -9.77
N MET A 176 -9.02 -0.66 -8.66
CA MET A 176 -10.39 -1.18 -8.44
C MET A 176 -11.38 -0.67 -9.48
N VAL A 177 -11.22 0.57 -9.94
CA VAL A 177 -12.10 1.16 -10.97
C VAL A 177 -11.74 0.65 -12.37
N LYS A 178 -10.45 0.65 -12.72
CA LYS A 178 -9.97 0.40 -14.09
C LYS A 178 -9.78 -1.08 -14.42
N ASP A 179 -9.37 -1.91 -13.46
CA ASP A 179 -9.21 -3.36 -13.61
C ASP A 179 -9.57 -4.08 -12.29
N PRO A 180 -10.87 -4.21 -11.95
CA PRO A 180 -11.32 -4.80 -10.69
C PRO A 180 -10.84 -6.24 -10.48
N GLN A 181 -10.69 -7.01 -11.56
CA GLN A 181 -10.21 -8.39 -11.50
C GLN A 181 -8.74 -8.45 -11.05
N LEU A 182 -7.93 -7.51 -11.55
CA LEU A 182 -6.54 -7.36 -11.15
C LEU A 182 -6.43 -6.89 -9.70
N ALA A 183 -7.24 -5.91 -9.29
CA ALA A 183 -7.32 -5.44 -7.91
C ALA A 183 -7.69 -6.57 -6.95
N ALA A 184 -8.72 -7.36 -7.26
CA ALA A 184 -9.13 -8.51 -6.47
C ALA A 184 -8.00 -9.56 -6.35
N SER A 185 -7.26 -9.78 -7.43
CA SER A 185 -6.13 -10.71 -7.42
C SER A 185 -4.98 -10.23 -6.54
N LEU A 186 -4.69 -8.92 -6.54
CA LEU A 186 -3.69 -8.31 -5.65
C LEU A 186 -4.15 -8.38 -4.19
N VAL A 187 -5.41 -8.05 -3.87
CA VAL A 187 -5.93 -8.16 -2.50
C VAL A 187 -5.86 -9.60 -1.99
N ALA A 188 -6.26 -10.58 -2.82
CA ALA A 188 -6.18 -12.00 -2.46
C ALA A 188 -4.74 -12.44 -2.19
N LEU A 189 -3.77 -11.92 -2.94
CA LEU A 189 -2.35 -12.14 -2.66
C LEU A 189 -1.95 -11.57 -1.30
N LEU A 190 -2.23 -10.30 -1.05
CA LEU A 190 -1.82 -9.63 0.19
C LEU A 190 -2.42 -10.32 1.41
N ALA A 191 -3.72 -10.65 1.35
CA ALA A 191 -4.42 -11.41 2.39
C ALA A 191 -3.75 -12.77 2.65
N ARG A 192 -3.34 -13.49 1.59
CA ARG A 192 -2.65 -14.77 1.72
C ARG A 192 -1.26 -14.61 2.33
N LYS A 193 -0.47 -13.60 1.93
CA LYS A 193 0.86 -13.32 2.51
C LYS A 193 0.74 -12.98 4.00
N LEU A 194 -0.22 -12.13 4.38
CA LEU A 194 -0.52 -11.79 5.77
C LEU A 194 -0.92 -13.03 6.58
N SER A 195 -1.81 -13.88 6.04
CA SER A 195 -2.22 -15.13 6.72
C SER A 195 -1.03 -16.05 6.99
N LEU A 196 -0.11 -16.20 6.04
CA LEU A 196 1.09 -17.02 6.21
C LEU A 196 2.06 -16.44 7.24
N ARG A 197 2.28 -15.12 7.20
CA ARG A 197 3.10 -14.41 8.20
C ARG A 197 2.51 -14.60 9.61
N LEU A 198 1.20 -14.43 9.77
CA LEU A 198 0.52 -14.64 11.05
C LEU A 198 0.71 -16.07 11.57
N ARG A 199 0.51 -17.10 10.73
CA ARG A 199 0.73 -18.50 11.14
C ARG A 199 2.17 -18.75 11.59
N ALA A 200 3.15 -18.21 10.88
CA ALA A 200 4.56 -18.37 11.23
C ALA A 200 4.89 -17.71 12.57
N VAL A 201 4.34 -16.52 12.84
CA VAL A 201 4.47 -15.84 14.13
C VAL A 201 3.81 -16.64 15.24
N SER A 202 2.57 -17.10 15.05
CA SER A 202 1.85 -17.91 16.05
C SER A 202 2.58 -19.21 16.40
N ALA A 203 3.17 -19.89 15.41
CA ALA A 203 3.95 -21.11 15.64
C ALA A 203 5.18 -20.84 16.54
N ARG A 204 5.96 -19.79 16.24
CA ARG A 204 7.13 -19.40 17.03
C ARG A 204 6.78 -19.05 18.48
N LEU A 205 5.67 -18.36 18.69
CA LEU A 205 5.18 -18.02 20.03
C LEU A 205 4.81 -19.28 20.84
N SER A 206 4.24 -20.29 20.18
CA SER A 206 3.89 -21.56 20.84
C SER A 206 5.11 -22.43 21.18
N GLU A 207 6.20 -22.31 20.42
CA GLU A 207 7.45 -23.03 20.66
C GLU A 207 8.26 -22.43 21.82
N ASN A 208 8.28 -21.09 21.93
CA ASN A 208 8.99 -20.38 23.00
C ASN A 208 8.31 -20.44 24.39
N GLN A 209 7.14 -21.08 24.49
CA GLN A 209 6.40 -21.28 25.74
C GLN A 209 6.62 -22.66 26.38
N LYS A 210 7.48 -23.50 25.79
CA LYS A 210 7.87 -24.81 26.33
C LYS A 210 9.31 -24.78 26.85
#